data_AF-A0A0N4UTL9-F1
#
_entry.id   AF-A0A0N4UTL9-F1
#
_cell.length_a   1.000
_cell.length_b   1.000
_cell.length_c   1.000
_cell.angle_alpha   90.00
_cell.angle_beta   90.00
_cell.angle_gamma   90.00
#
_symmetry.space_group_name_H-M   'P 1'
#
loop_
_entity.id
_entity.type
_entity.pdbx_description
1 polymer ?
#
loop_
_entity_poly.entity_id
_entity_poly.type
_entity_poly.pdbx_seq_one_letter_code
_entity_poly.pdbx_strand_id
1 'polypeptide(L)'
;MEPKQIFRELKLPLPQNLPQAVKNLLEGCLQKDGKTRPAFTGIQESFEEKVKKEIENIKEEEWKQLADQWKKYATQELEKMKDSVKGNQLLR
;
A
#
# COMPACT_ATOMS: atom_id res chain seq x y z
N MET A 1 34.23 7.31 3.44
CA MET A 1 33.28 6.51 2.62
C MET A 1 32.12 6.15 3.53
N GLU A 2 30.98 6.82 3.38
CA GLU A 2 29.80 6.47 4.18
C GLU A 2 29.15 5.19 3.64
N PRO A 3 28.74 4.24 4.50
CA PRO A 3 28.01 3.06 4.06
C PRO A 3 26.67 3.50 3.49
N LYS A 4 26.54 3.43 2.16
CA LYS A 4 25.27 3.64 1.45
C LYS A 4 24.23 2.70 2.05
N GLN A 5 23.28 3.25 2.80
CA GLN A 5 22.19 2.49 3.43
C GLN A 5 21.42 1.72 2.36
N ILE A 6 21.59 0.40 2.33
CA ILE A 6 20.85 -0.54 1.47
C ILE A 6 19.49 -0.84 2.12
N PHE A 7 18.77 0.20 2.53
CA PHE A 7 17.32 0.10 2.69
C PHE A 7 16.74 0.72 1.42
N ARG A 8 16.76 -0.06 0.32
CA ARG A 8 15.85 0.22 -0.79
C ARG A 8 14.46 0.35 -0.15
N GLU A 9 13.82 1.49 -0.34
CA GLU A 9 12.61 1.91 0.38
C GLU A 9 11.56 0.78 0.34
N LEU A 10 11.42 0.05 1.45
CA LEU A 10 10.40 -0.97 1.62
C LEU A 10 9.06 -0.25 1.61
N LYS A 11 8.35 -0.34 0.49
CA LYS A 11 7.01 0.21 0.31
C LYS A 11 6.01 -0.94 0.40
N LEU A 12 4.88 -0.67 1.03
CA LEU A 12 3.75 -1.60 1.01
C LEU A 12 3.32 -1.79 -0.45
N PRO A 13 3.24 -3.03 -0.97
CA PRO A 13 2.77 -3.26 -2.32
C PRO A 13 1.26 -2.99 -2.36
N LEU A 14 0.82 -2.12 -3.29
CA LEU A 14 -0.58 -1.77 -3.46
C LEU A 14 -1.13 -2.45 -4.73
N PRO A 15 -2.22 -3.25 -4.64
CA PRO A 15 -2.87 -3.83 -5.81
C PRO A 15 -3.26 -2.77 -6.84
N GLN A 16 -3.13 -3.09 -8.13
CA GLN A 16 -3.48 -2.16 -9.21
C GLN A 16 -4.98 -1.89 -9.32
N ASN A 17 -5.82 -2.83 -8.86
CA ASN A 17 -7.27 -2.75 -8.88
C ASN A 17 -7.87 -2.18 -7.58
N LEU A 18 -7.08 -1.54 -6.73
CA LEU A 18 -7.61 -0.75 -5.62
C LEU A 18 -8.43 0.43 -6.17
N PRO A 19 -9.55 0.82 -5.52
CA PRO A 19 -10.22 2.08 -5.82
C PRO A 19 -9.22 3.24 -5.72
N GLN A 20 -9.29 4.16 -6.69
CA GLN A 20 -8.25 5.19 -6.85
C GLN A 20 -8.19 6.13 -5.65
N ALA A 21 -9.33 6.46 -5.03
CA ALA A 21 -9.36 7.27 -3.82
C ALA A 21 -8.66 6.55 -2.65
N VAL A 22 -8.86 5.24 -2.51
CA VAL A 22 -8.19 4.42 -1.48
C VAL A 22 -6.68 4.43 -1.71
N LYS A 23 -6.25 4.20 -2.96
CA LYS A 23 -4.83 4.21 -3.33
C LYS A 23 -4.18 5.55 -3.02
N ASN A 24 -4.79 6.66 -3.43
CA ASN A 24 -4.28 8.01 -3.18
C ASN A 24 -4.14 8.30 -1.68
N LEU A 25 -5.12 7.90 -0.88
CA LEU A 25 -5.08 8.09 0.57
C LEU A 25 -3.94 7.28 1.22
N LEU A 26 -3.79 6.01 0.84
CA LEU A 26 -2.69 5.17 1.33
C LEU A 26 -1.32 5.73 0.92
N GLU A 27 -1.16 6.14 -0.33
CA GLU A 27 0.08 6.74 -0.82
C GLU A 27 0.42 8.04 -0.08
N GLY A 28 -0.56 8.88 0.23
CA GLY A 28 -0.38 10.08 1.05
C GLY A 28 0.07 9.76 2.48
N CYS A 29 -0.56 8.77 3.12
CA CYS A 29 -0.21 8.34 4.48
C CYS A 29 1.19 7.71 4.56
N LEU A 30 1.61 7.00 3.50
CA LEU A 30 2.88 6.27 3.45
C LEU A 30 4.04 7.08 2.82
N GLN A 31 3.90 8.40 2.69
CA GLN A 31 4.99 9.25 2.24
C GLN A 31 6.21 9.17 3.17
N LYS A 32 7.40 9.24 2.57
CA LYS A 32 8.68 9.20 3.30
C LYS A 32 8.86 10.43 4.17
N ASP A 33 8.56 11.61 3.63
CA ASP A 33 8.57 12.85 4.39
C ASP A 33 7.33 12.92 5.28
N GLY A 34 7.55 13.04 6.59
CA GLY A 34 6.46 13.17 7.56
C GLY A 34 5.67 14.46 7.39
N LYS A 35 6.28 15.53 6.85
CA LYS A 35 5.62 16.83 6.65
C LYS A 35 4.61 16.82 5.51
N THR A 36 4.75 15.89 4.56
CA THR A 36 3.83 15.74 3.42
C THR A 36 2.69 14.76 3.70
N ARG A 37 2.71 14.07 4.85
CA ARG A 37 1.61 13.18 5.23
C ARG A 37 0.39 14.02 5.60
N PRO A 38 -0.82 13.57 5.21
CA PRO A 38 -2.04 14.27 5.59
C PRO A 38 -2.22 14.21 7.12
N ALA A 39 -2.71 15.32 7.69
CA ALA A 39 -3.22 15.31 9.05
C ALA A 39 -4.48 14.43 9.14
N PHE A 40 -4.84 13.99 10.35
CA PHE A 40 -6.05 13.18 10.56
C PHE A 40 -7.32 13.84 10.04
N THR A 41 -7.44 15.17 10.14
CA THR A 41 -8.57 15.91 9.56
C THR A 41 -8.64 15.74 8.04
N GLY A 42 -7.50 15.88 7.34
CA GLY A 42 -7.43 15.65 5.89
C GLY A 42 -7.65 14.18 5.49
N ILE A 43 -7.27 13.22 6.34
CA ILE A 43 -7.59 11.80 6.14
C ILE A 43 -9.10 11.59 6.21
N GLN A 44 -9.76 12.16 7.23
CA GLN A 44 -11.20 12.04 7.43
C GLN A 44 -11.99 12.69 6.28
N GLU A 45 -11.61 13.90 5.88
CA GLU A 45 -12.20 14.61 4.73
C GLU A 45 -12.07 13.78 3.45
N SER A 46 -10.85 13.31 3.13
CA SER A 46 -10.64 12.47 1.95
C SER A 46 -11.41 11.15 2.02
N PHE A 47 -11.61 10.59 3.21
CA PHE A 47 -12.39 9.38 3.39
C PHE A 47 -13.86 9.62 3.08
N GLU A 48 -14.49 10.60 3.74
CA GLU A 48 -15.92 10.89 3.58
C GLU A 48 -16.26 11.40 2.17
N GLU A 49 -15.41 12.22 1.58
CA GLU A 49 -15.72 12.86 0.30
C GLU A 49 -15.45 11.99 -0.92
N LYS A 50 -14.47 11.09 -0.85
CA LYS A 50 -13.95 10.33 -2.00
C LYS A 50 -14.00 8.83 -1.79
N VAL A 51 -13.29 8.34 -0.76
CA VAL A 51 -13.14 6.90 -0.54
C VAL A 51 -14.49 6.23 -0.33
N LYS A 52 -15.29 6.79 0.58
CA LYS A 52 -16.61 6.28 0.95
C LYS A 52 -17.51 6.13 -0.27
N LYS A 53 -17.56 7.11 -1.16
CA LYS A 53 -18.37 7.07 -2.39
C LYS A 53 -17.92 5.98 -3.38
N GLU A 54 -16.62 5.71 -3.47
CA GLU A 54 -16.09 4.64 -4.33
C GLU A 54 -16.41 3.25 -3.76
N ILE A 55 -16.37 3.08 -2.44
CA ILE A 55 -16.56 1.76 -1.80
C ILE A 55 -18.02 1.45 -1.46
N GLU A 56 -18.86 2.44 -1.17
CA GLU A 56 -20.27 2.25 -0.78
C GLU A 56 -21.11 1.61 -1.89
N ASN A 57 -20.70 1.76 -3.15
CA ASN A 57 -21.39 1.20 -4.30
C ASN A 57 -20.95 -0.24 -4.63
N ILE A 58 -19.92 -0.77 -3.94
CA ILE A 58 -19.43 -2.13 -4.16
C ILE A 58 -20.36 -3.11 -3.44
N LYS A 59 -20.91 -4.06 -4.20
CA LYS A 59 -21.77 -5.11 -3.63
C LYS A 59 -20.95 -6.04 -2.73
N GLU A 60 -21.60 -6.68 -1.76
CA GLU A 60 -20.91 -7.54 -0.79
C GLU A 60 -20.14 -8.70 -1.46
N GLU A 61 -20.72 -9.32 -2.49
CA GLU A 61 -20.08 -10.40 -3.23
C GLU A 61 -18.83 -9.92 -3.99
N GLU A 62 -18.92 -8.74 -4.60
CA GLU A 62 -17.81 -8.11 -5.29
C GLU A 62 -16.71 -7.70 -4.30
N TRP A 63 -17.08 -7.14 -3.15
CA TRP A 63 -16.15 -6.81 -2.08
C TRP A 63 -15.37 -8.04 -1.59
N LYS A 64 -16.04 -9.17 -1.40
CA LYS A 64 -15.39 -10.44 -1.02
C LYS A 64 -14.37 -10.88 -2.07
N GLN A 65 -14.73 -10.82 -3.35
CA GLN A 65 -13.82 -11.16 -4.44
C GLN A 65 -12.60 -10.24 -4.49
N LEU A 66 -12.80 -8.93 -4.37
CA LEU A 66 -11.72 -7.94 -4.33
C LEU A 66 -10.81 -8.16 -3.12
N ALA A 67 -11.38 -8.37 -1.94
CA ALA A 67 -10.61 -8.63 -0.72
C ALA A 67 -9.74 -9.90 -0.85
N ASP A 68 -10.27 -10.98 -1.45
CA ASP A 68 -9.50 -12.20 -1.68
C ASP A 68 -8.40 -12.02 -2.72
N GLN A 69 -8.66 -11.24 -3.77
CA GLN A 69 -7.63 -10.85 -4.75
C GLN A 69 -6.51 -10.04 -4.09
N TRP A 70 -6.84 -9.05 -3.26
CA TRP A 70 -5.86 -8.22 -2.56
C TRP A 70 -5.03 -9.02 -1.55
N LYS A 71 -5.65 -9.97 -0.82
CA LYS A 71 -4.92 -10.90 0.07
C LYS A 71 -3.95 -11.79 -0.70
N LYS A 72 -4.37 -12.34 -1.84
CA LYS A 72 -3.50 -13.14 -2.71
C LYS A 72 -2.33 -12.31 -3.22
N TYR A 73 -2.60 -11.09 -3.69
CA TYR A 73 -1.58 -10.16 -4.15
C TYR A 73 -0.56 -9.84 -3.04
N ALA A 74 -1.02 -9.45 -1.85
CA ALA A 74 -0.15 -9.13 -0.72
C ALA A 74 0.73 -10.32 -0.31
N THR A 75 0.18 -11.53 -0.30
CA THR A 75 0.93 -12.76 -0.02
C THR A 75 2.02 -13.01 -1.06
N GLN A 76 1.70 -12.87 -2.35
CA GLN A 76 2.67 -13.07 -3.43
C GLN A 76 3.82 -12.05 -3.37
N GLU A 77 3.51 -10.78 -3.13
CA GLU A 77 4.52 -9.73 -3.01
C GLU A 77 5.40 -9.92 -1.77
N LEU A 78 4.82 -10.41 -0.66
CA LEU A 78 5.59 -10.75 0.55
C LEU A 78 6.59 -11.87 0.29
N GLU A 79 6.20 -12.94 -0.42
CA GLU A 79 7.13 -14.02 -0.77
C GLU A 79 8.26 -13.53 -1.69
N LYS A 80 7.95 -12.71 -2.72
CA LYS A 80 8.98 -12.09 -3.56
C LYS A 80 9.96 -11.22 -2.76
N MET A 81 9.45 -10.46 -1.79
CA MET A 81 10.28 -9.66 -0.89
C MET A 81 11.18 -10.55 -0.02
N LYS A 82 10.67 -11.66 0.53
CA LYS A 82 11.47 -12.63 1.30
C LYS A 82 12.59 -13.23 0.46
N ASP A 83 12.30 -13.62 -0.78
CA ASP A 83 13.30 -14.21 -1.69
C ASP A 83 14.39 -13.20 -2.06
N SER A 84 14.01 -11.94 -2.32
CA SER A 84 14.97 -10.86 -2.59
C SER A 84 15.88 -10.56 -1.39
N VAL A 85 15.34 -10.63 -0.17
CA VAL A 85 16.12 -10.44 1.06
C VAL A 85 17.08 -11.60 1.29
N LYS A 86 16.64 -12.85 1.09
CA LYS A 86 17.50 -14.05 1.20
C LYS A 86 18.62 -14.07 0.17
N GLY A 87 18.32 -13.74 -1.09
CA GLY A 87 19.33 -13.68 -2.16
C GLY A 87 20.44 -12.64 -1.89
N ASN A 88 20.09 -11.51 -1.26
CA ASN A 88 21.08 -10.50 -0.86
C ASN A 88 21.89 -10.87 0.38
N GLN A 89 21.41 -11.76 1.25
CA GLN A 89 22.19 -12.27 2.38
C GLN A 89 23.25 -13.29 1.95
N LEU A 90 23.02 -14.04 0.86
CA LEU A 90 23.96 -15.02 0.32
C LEU A 90 25.10 -14.41 -0.53
N LEU A 91 24.99 -13.11 -0.88
CA LEU A 91 25.99 -12.36 -1.65
C LEU A 91 26.87 -11.45 -0.75
N ARG A 92 26.85 -11.65 0.57
CA ARG A 92 27.67 -10.91 1.54
C ARG A 92 28.69 -11.80 2.23
#